data_AF-A0A0K2VDN8-F1
#
_entry.id   AF-A0A0K2VDN8-F1
#
_cell.length_a   1.000
_cell.length_b   1.000
_cell.length_c   1.000
_cell.angle_alpha   90.00
_cell.angle_beta   90.00
_cell.angle_gamma   90.00
#
_symmetry.space_group_name_H-M   'P 1'
#
loop_
_entity.id
_entity.type
_entity.pdbx_description
1 polymer ?
#
loop_
_entity_poly.entity_id
_entity_poly.type
_entity_poly.pdbx_seq_one_letter_code
_entity_poly.pdbx_strand_id
1 'polypeptide(L)' 'MGGAVSRGVKGASSSSGRSNSVTRSNSVTKMEVRIPARLEMLLDMPSALGDIQLKHAWNQEDRSYNIFVKEDDKLTFHRH' A
#
# COMPACT_ATOMS: atom_id res chain seq x y z
N MET A 1 6.10 -71.60 -12.57
CA MET A 1 7.25 -72.16 -11.82
C MET A 1 8.47 -72.07 -12.71
N GLY A 2 9.57 -71.47 -12.21
CA GLY A 2 10.80 -71.16 -12.95
C GLY A 2 10.87 -69.67 -13.27
N GLY A 3 11.87 -68.89 -12.91
CA GLY A 3 13.17 -69.14 -12.26
C GLY A 3 14.01 -67.89 -12.59
N ALA A 4 14.50 -67.19 -11.56
CA ALA A 4 15.19 -65.90 -11.69
C ALA A 4 16.59 -66.02 -12.30
N VAL A 5 17.11 -64.94 -12.94
CA VAL A 5 18.49 -64.44 -12.75
C VAL A 5 18.70 -63.03 -13.36
N SER A 6 19.01 -62.08 -12.48
CA SER A 6 20.00 -60.97 -12.54
C SER A 6 20.66 -60.51 -13.86
N ARG A 7 20.74 -59.18 -14.10
CA ARG A 7 21.97 -58.34 -14.01
C ARG A 7 21.82 -56.95 -14.70
N GLY A 8 22.21 -55.91 -13.96
CA GLY A 8 22.83 -54.60 -14.32
C GLY A 8 22.49 -53.85 -15.63
N VAL A 9 22.25 -52.53 -15.56
CA VAL A 9 23.25 -51.45 -15.70
C VAL A 9 22.59 -50.07 -15.53
N LYS A 10 23.30 -49.09 -14.95
CA LYS A 10 22.88 -47.68 -14.88
C LYS A 10 22.93 -47.07 -16.29
N GLY A 11 21.81 -46.55 -16.77
CA GLY A 11 21.75 -45.62 -17.90
C GLY A 11 21.22 -44.27 -17.41
N ALA A 12 22.11 -43.29 -17.25
CA ALA A 12 21.72 -41.90 -17.09
C ALA A 12 21.28 -41.38 -18.46
N SER A 13 19.97 -41.19 -18.66
CA SER A 13 19.43 -40.45 -19.80
C SER A 13 18.93 -39.09 -19.33
N SER A 14 19.79 -38.12 -19.58
CA SER A 14 19.53 -36.69 -19.58
C SER A 14 18.28 -36.31 -20.38
N SER A 15 17.38 -35.57 -19.73
CA SER A 15 16.78 -34.31 -20.22
C SER A 15 15.47 -34.12 -19.48
N SER A 16 15.56 -33.40 -18.37
CA SER A 16 14.41 -32.89 -17.63
C SER A 16 13.58 -31.99 -18.55
N GLY A 17 12.55 -32.58 -19.16
CA GLY A 17 11.43 -31.84 -19.74
C GLY A 17 10.71 -31.11 -18.62
N ARG A 18 10.98 -29.80 -18.49
CA ARG A 18 10.11 -28.86 -17.80
C ARG A 18 10.10 -27.58 -18.61
N SER A 19 9.18 -27.53 -19.57
CA SER A 19 8.76 -26.32 -20.24
C SER A 19 8.27 -25.34 -19.16
N ASN A 20 9.07 -24.33 -18.84
CA ASN A 20 8.66 -23.24 -17.96
C ASN A 20 7.63 -22.39 -18.72
N SER A 21 6.39 -22.85 -18.74
CA SER A 21 5.22 -22.03 -19.04
C SER A 21 5.09 -21.01 -17.91
N VAL A 22 5.78 -19.88 -18.06
CA VAL A 22 5.52 -18.67 -17.27
C VAL A 22 4.17 -18.14 -17.75
N THR A 23 3.09 -18.72 -17.25
CA THR A 23 1.79 -18.05 -17.21
C THR A 23 1.99 -16.83 -16.34
N ARG A 24 2.19 -15.68 -16.99
CA ARG A 24 2.03 -14.36 -16.36
C ARG A 24 0.57 -14.25 -15.93
N SER A 25 0.26 -14.76 -14.74
CA SER A 25 -0.97 -14.43 -14.07
C SER A 25 -0.92 -12.93 -13.81
N ASN A 26 -1.69 -12.18 -14.57
CA ASN A 26 -1.93 -10.76 -14.34
C ASN A 26 -2.82 -10.62 -13.10
N SER A 27 -2.38 -11.14 -11.96
CA SER A 27 -2.99 -10.88 -10.67
C SER A 27 -2.56 -9.47 -10.30
N VAL A 28 -3.40 -8.50 -10.63
CA VAL A 28 -3.45 -7.25 -9.87
C VAL A 28 -3.75 -7.69 -8.45
N THR A 29 -2.70 -7.91 -7.66
CA THR A 29 -2.82 -8.14 -6.23
C THR A 29 -3.59 -6.93 -5.74
N LYS A 30 -4.81 -7.17 -5.26
CA LYS A 30 -5.55 -6.18 -4.49
C LYS A 30 -4.66 -5.84 -3.30
N MET A 31 -3.85 -4.79 -3.46
CA MET A 31 -3.05 -4.23 -2.39
C MET A 31 -4.06 -3.87 -1.31
N GLU A 32 -4.10 -4.68 -0.26
CA GLU A 32 -4.93 -4.41 0.89
C GLU A 32 -4.37 -3.12 1.50
N VAL A 33 -5.07 -2.01 1.29
CA VAL A 33 -4.68 -0.72 1.84
C VAL A 33 -4.87 -0.82 3.35
N ARG A 34 -3.80 -1.17 4.05
CA ARG A 34 -3.75 -1.18 5.51
C ARG A 34 -3.26 0.18 5.99
N ILE A 35 -3.94 0.72 6.99
CA ILE A 35 -3.54 1.97 7.64
C ILE A 35 -2.20 1.73 8.34
N PRO A 36 -1.18 2.58 8.16
CA PRO A 36 0.07 2.47 8.89
C PRO A 36 -0.16 2.60 10.40
N ALA A 37 0.49 1.77 11.21
CA ALA A 37 0.29 1.72 12.67
C ALA A 37 0.44 3.09 13.38
N ARG A 38 1.33 3.96 12.89
CA ARG A 38 1.50 5.32 13.44
C ARG A 38 0.32 6.25 13.15
N LEU A 39 -0.34 6.06 12.00
CA LEU A 39 -1.52 6.84 11.64
C LEU A 39 -2.72 6.34 12.44
N GLU A 40 -2.88 5.03 12.60
CA GLU A 40 -3.91 4.42 13.43
C GLU A 40 -3.85 4.95 14.87
N MET A 41 -2.68 4.85 15.51
CA MET A 41 -2.47 5.39 16.86
C MET A 41 -2.74 6.90 16.95
N LEU A 42 -2.46 7.68 15.89
CA LEU A 42 -2.72 9.12 15.88
C LEU A 42 -4.21 9.44 15.82
N LEU A 43 -4.98 8.65 15.07
CA LEU A 43 -6.42 8.83 14.94
C LEU A 43 -7.19 8.36 16.19
N ASP A 44 -6.60 7.48 17.00
CA ASP A 44 -7.15 7.06 18.30
C ASP A 44 -6.99 8.12 19.40
N MET A 45 -6.11 9.11 19.22
CA MET A 45 -5.95 10.21 20.16
C MET A 45 -7.13 11.19 20.10
N PRO A 46 -7.46 11.89 21.21
CA PRO A 46 -8.45 12.94 21.16
C PRO A 46 -8.07 14.03 20.15
N SER A 47 -9.08 14.59 19.48
CA SER A 47 -8.87 15.66 18.51
C SER A 47 -8.17 16.86 19.13
N ALA A 48 -7.38 17.58 18.31
CA ALA A 48 -6.66 18.76 18.77
C ALA A 48 -7.62 19.82 19.34
N LEU A 49 -7.18 20.51 20.39
CA LEU A 49 -7.92 21.62 20.98
C LEU A 49 -8.08 22.78 19.99
N GLY A 50 -9.12 23.60 20.16
CA GLY A 50 -9.41 24.74 19.27
C GLY A 50 -8.23 25.68 19.07
N ASP A 51 -7.50 26.02 20.14
CA ASP A 51 -6.32 26.89 20.05
C ASP A 51 -5.20 26.29 19.18
N ILE A 52 -5.05 24.96 19.20
CA ILE A 52 -4.08 24.25 18.36
C ILE A 52 -4.56 24.25 16.92
N GLN A 53 -5.85 24.00 16.68
CA GLN A 53 -6.43 24.09 15.34
C GLN A 53 -6.22 25.48 14.73
N LEU A 54 -6.43 26.55 15.50
CA LEU A 54 -6.21 27.93 15.06
C LEU A 54 -4.74 28.24 14.74
N LYS A 55 -3.79 27.71 15.52
CA LYS A 55 -2.35 27.84 15.23
C LYS A 55 -1.94 27.15 13.92
N HIS A 56 -2.67 26.12 13.52
CA HIS A 56 -2.43 25.35 12.30
C HIS A 56 -3.47 25.64 11.20
N ALA A 57 -4.20 26.74 11.32
CA ALA A 57 -5.22 27.16 10.36
C ALA A 57 -4.60 27.77 9.08
N TRP A 58 -5.46 28.23 8.17
CA TRP A 58 -5.05 28.93 6.95
C TRP A 58 -4.27 30.20 7.28
N ASN A 59 -3.16 30.39 6.57
CA ASN A 59 -2.33 31.58 6.72
C ASN A 59 -2.91 32.74 5.90
N GLN A 60 -3.30 33.83 6.57
CA GLN A 60 -3.87 35.00 5.91
C GLN A 60 -2.82 35.82 5.15
N GLU A 61 -1.54 35.71 5.54
CA GLU A 61 -0.40 36.39 4.92
C GLU A 61 0.19 35.59 3.75
N ASP A 62 -0.08 34.28 3.68
CA ASP A 62 0.43 33.36 2.65
C ASP A 62 -0.74 32.71 1.90
N ARG A 63 -1.39 33.51 1.04
CA ARG A 63 -2.55 33.09 0.24
C ARG A 63 -2.58 33.76 -1.12
N SER A 64 -3.27 33.11 -2.07
CA SER A 64 -3.64 33.75 -3.35
C SER A 64 -4.60 34.93 -3.12
N TYR A 65 -4.50 35.97 -3.94
CA TYR A 65 -5.34 37.17 -3.84
C TYR A 65 -6.85 36.88 -3.88
N ASN A 66 -7.27 35.81 -4.57
CA ASN A 66 -8.69 35.46 -4.70
C ASN A 66 -9.22 34.55 -3.58
N ILE A 67 -8.40 34.20 -2.61
CA ILE A 67 -8.76 33.38 -1.44
C ILE A 67 -8.75 34.28 -0.22
N PHE A 68 -9.75 34.19 0.67
CA PHE A 68 -9.78 34.94 1.92
C PHE A 68 -10.23 34.04 3.07
N VAL A 69 -9.54 34.13 4.20
CA VAL A 69 -9.96 33.46 5.45
C VAL A 69 -11.12 34.24 6.04
N LYS A 70 -12.17 33.56 6.49
CA LYS A 70 -13.33 34.23 7.09
C LYS A 70 -12.97 34.84 8.45
N GLU A 71 -13.57 35.98 8.78
CA GLU A 71 -13.28 36.67 10.04
C GLU A 71 -13.94 36.01 11.25
N ASP A 72 -15.14 35.43 11.05
CA ASP A 72 -15.93 34.70 12.05
C ASP A 72 -15.47 33.25 12.24
N ASP A 73 -14.88 32.66 11.19
CA ASP A 73 -14.34 31.29 11.20
C ASP A 73 -12.97 31.22 10.52
N LYS A 74 -11.92 31.33 11.35
CA LYS A 74 -10.52 31.29 10.88
C LYS A 74 -10.10 29.92 10.31
N LEU A 75 -10.90 28.87 10.47
CA LEU A 75 -10.61 27.54 9.92
C LEU A 75 -11.12 27.38 8.48
N THR A 76 -11.92 28.32 8.00
CA THR A 76 -12.52 28.27 6.66
C THR A 76 -12.04 29.44 5.81
N PHE A 77 -11.67 29.15 4.56
CA PHE A 77 -11.51 30.18 3.54
C PHE A 77 -12.69 30.20 2.58
N HIS A 78 -12.86 31.33 1.89
CA HIS A 78 -13.74 31.50 0.76
C HIS A 78 -12.92 31.94 -0.46
N ARG A 79 -13.38 31.57 -1.65
CA ARG A 79 -12.75 31.94 -2.91
C ARG A 79 -13.78 32.61 -3.81
N HIS A 80 -13.42 33.78 -4.34
CA HIS A 80 -14.22 34.50 -5.35
C HIS A 80 -14.23 33.76 -6.71
#